data_AF-A0A950N1E5-F1
#
_entry.id   AF-A0A950N1E5-F1
#
_cell.length_a   1.000
_cell.length_b   1.000
_cell.length_c   1.000
_cell.angle_alpha   90.00
_cell.angle_beta   90.00
_cell.angle_gamma   90.00
#
_symmetry.space_group_name_H-M   'P 1'
#
loop_
_entity.id
_entity.type
_entity.pdbx_description
1 polymer ?
#
loop_
_entity_poly.entity_id
_entity_poly.type
_entity_poly.pdbx_seq_one_letter_code
_entity_poly.pdbx_strand_id
1 'polypeptide(L)' 'LMVGDFKFDILAGRNAGTRTALLTNGQVPSYVKEVAPDHLLDRLEDLLRIL' A
#
# COMPACT_ATOMS: atom_id res chain seq x y z
N LEU A 1 -7.86 1.15 -6.85
CA LEU A 1 -6.63 0.74 -6.16
C LEU A 1 -5.77 1.97 -5.99
N MET A 2 -5.62 2.47 -4.77
CA MET A 2 -4.65 3.51 -4.42
C MET A 2 -3.30 2.83 -4.14
N VAL A 3 -2.27 3.19 -4.89
CA VAL A 3 -0.90 2.71 -4.66
C VAL A 3 -0.09 3.89 -4.15
N GLY A 4 0.58 3.72 -3.02
CA GLY A 4 1.45 4.74 -2.43
C GLY A 4 2.59 4.11 -1.64
N ASP A 5 3.54 4.92 -1.21
CA ASP A 5 4.73 4.52 -0.45
C ASP A 5 4.66 4.97 1.02
N PHE A 6 3.59 5.66 1.41
CA PHE A 6 3.44 6.17 2.78
C PHE A 6 2.06 5.91 3.38
N LYS A 7 1.99 5.91 4.73
CA LYS A 7 0.75 5.64 5.47
C LYS A 7 -0.41 6.58 5.11
N PHE A 8 -0.11 7.82 4.70
CA PHE A 8 -1.16 8.78 4.34
C PHE A 8 -1.84 8.42 3.01
N ASP A 9 -1.15 7.75 2.08
CA ASP A 9 -1.78 7.24 0.86
C ASP A 9 -2.77 6.12 1.17
N ILE A 10 -2.41 5.25 2.13
CA ILE A 10 -3.27 4.16 2.58
C ILE A 10 -4.52 4.72 3.29
N LEU A 11 -4.34 5.73 4.16
CA LEU A 11 -5.46 6.40 4.81
C LEU A 11 -6.35 7.14 3.79
N ALA A 12 -5.75 7.84 2.83
CA ALA A 12 -6.48 8.55 1.78
C ALA A 12 -7.29 7.58 0.91
N GLY A 13 -6.68 6.49 0.43
CA GLY A 13 -7.35 5.48 -0.37
C GLY A 13 -8.49 4.80 0.38
N ARG A 14 -8.27 4.46 1.65
CA ARG A 14 -9.31 3.89 2.51
C ARG A 14 -10.49 4.85 2.69
N ASN A 15 -10.23 6.13 2.95
CA ASN A 15 -11.27 7.15 3.12
C ASN A 15 -12.02 7.45 1.81
N ALA A 16 -11.38 7.23 0.67
CA ALA A 16 -12.00 7.30 -0.66
C ALA A 16 -12.79 6.03 -1.03
N GLY A 17 -12.83 5.00 -0.17
CA GLY A 17 -13.53 3.75 -0.43
C GLY A 17 -12.87 2.85 -1.47
N THR A 18 -11.55 3.00 -1.70
CA THR A 18 -10.80 2.15 -2.64
C THR A 18 -9.89 1.17 -1.92
N ARG A 19 -9.57 0.03 -2.56
CA ARG A 19 -8.49 -0.86 -2.11
C ARG A 19 -7.15 -0.14 -2.17
N THR A 20 -6.23 -0.52 -1.30
CA THR A 20 -4.95 0.13 -1.05
C THR A 20 -3.78 -0.83 -1.22
N ALA A 21 -2.67 -0.35 -1.77
CA ALA A 21 -1.41 -1.09 -1.84
C ALA A 21 -0.26 -0.19 -1.38
N LEU A 22 0.58 -0.70 -0.47
CA LEU A 22 1.79 -0.01 -0.03
C LEU A 22 3.00 -0.57 -0.78
N LEU A 23 3.71 0.30 -1.49
CA LEU A 23 4.99 0.00 -2.11
C LEU A 23 6.11 0.15 -1.09
N THR A 24 6.78 -0.95 -0.75
CA THR A 24 7.79 -1.01 0.32
C THR A 24 9.22 -0.81 -0.18
N ASN A 25 9.48 -0.99 -1.48
CA ASN A 25 10.82 -0.89 -2.07
C ASN A 25 11.87 -1.70 -1.28
N GLY A 26 11.56 -2.95 -0.89
CA GLY A 26 12.46 -3.78 -0.08
C GLY A 26 12.38 -3.60 1.44
N GLN A 27 11.69 -2.57 1.94
CA GLN A 27 11.63 -2.27 3.38
C GLN A 27 10.21 -2.02 3.87
N VAL A 28 9.70 -2.96 4.66
CA VAL A 28 8.38 -2.83 5.28
C VAL A 28 8.45 -1.81 6.42
N PRO A 29 7.70 -0.69 6.38
CA PRO A 29 7.74 0.31 7.44
C PRO A 29 7.14 -0.22 8.76
N SER A 30 7.67 0.24 9.90
CA SER A 30 7.19 -0.18 11.23
C SER A 30 5.71 0.12 11.47
N TYR A 31 5.21 1.21 10.88
CA TYR A 31 3.82 1.64 11.01
C TYR A 31 2.81 0.76 10.25
N VAL A 32 3.25 -0.23 9.46
CA VAL A 32 2.34 -1.03 8.62
C VAL A 32 1.31 -1.80 9.45
N LYS A 33 1.63 -2.10 10.72
CA LYS A 33 0.70 -2.74 11.67
C LYS A 33 -0.39 -1.79 12.15
N GLU A 34 -0.10 -0.49 12.23
CA GLU A 34 -1.05 0.55 12.63
C GLU A 34 -1.95 0.97 11.45
N VAL A 35 -1.35 1.05 10.26
CA VAL A 35 -2.03 1.43 9.02
C VAL A 35 -1.82 0.33 7.99
N ALA A 36 -2.63 -0.72 8.10
CA ALA A 36 -2.55 -1.88 7.21
C ALA A 36 -3.13 -1.57 5.81
N PRO A 37 -2.34 -1.75 4.74
CA PRO A 37 -2.86 -1.74 3.37
C PRO A 37 -3.53 -3.09 3.03
N ASP A 38 -4.32 -3.13 1.96
CA ASP A 38 -4.88 -4.39 1.45
C ASP A 38 -3.81 -5.26 0.77
N HIS A 39 -2.78 -4.63 0.20
CA HIS A 39 -1.65 -5.29 -0.44
C HIS A 39 -0.31 -4.66 -0.03
N LEU A 40 0.72 -5.48 0.08
CA LEU A 40 2.12 -5.05 0.14
C LEU A 40 2.80 -5.39 -1.17
N LEU A 41 3.48 -4.40 -1.76
CA LEU A 41 4.25 -4.55 -2.98
C LEU A 41 5.72 -4.35 -2.63
N ASP A 42 6.55 -5.35 -2.88
CA ASP A 42 7.98 -5.20 -2.65
C ASP A 42 8.61 -4.28 -3.70
N ARG A 43 8.16 -4.45 -4.94
CA ARG A 43 8.53 -3.65 -6.11
C ARG A 43 7.28 -3.25 -6.88
N LEU A 44 7.35 -2.15 -7.63
CA LEU A 44 6.19 -1.68 -8.40
C LEU A 44 5.68 -2.73 -9.40
N GLU A 45 6.57 -3.57 -9.93
CA GLU A 45 6.25 -4.68 -10.84
C GLU A 45 5.28 -5.72 -10.22
N ASP A 46 5.29 -5.87 -8.89
CA ASP A 46 4.36 -6.77 -8.18
C ASP A 46 2.90 -6.34 -8.34
N LEU A 47 2.65 -5.07 -8.69
CA LEU A 47 1.31 -4.56 -8.98
C LEU A 47 0.62 -5.39 -10.07
N LEU A 48 1.35 -5.87 -11.07
CA LEU A 48 0.82 -6.66 -12.17
C LEU A 48 0.24 -8.01 -11.72
N ARG A 49 0.57 -8.47 -10.50
CA ARG A 49 0.07 -9.74 -9.93
C ARG A 49 -1.23 -9.59 -9.13
N ILE A 50 -1.62 -8.36 -8.80
CA ILE A 50 -2.78 -8.05 -7.95
C ILE A 50 -3.86 -7.22 -8.65
N LEU A 51 -3.61 -6.84 -9.92
CA LEU A 51 -4.63 -6.32 -10.84
C LEU A 51 -5.47 -7.47 -11.38
#